data_AF-A0A830BLJ1-F1
#
_entry.id   AF-A0A830BLJ1-F1
#
_cell.length_a   1.000
_cell.length_b   1.000
_cell.length_c   1.000
_cell.angle_alpha   90.00
_cell.angle_beta   90.00
_cell.angle_gamma   90.00
#
_symmetry.space_group_name_H-M   'P 1'
#
loop_
_entity.id
_entity.type
_entity.pdbx_description
1 polymer ?
#
loop_
_entity_poly.entity_id
_entity_poly.type
_entity_poly.pdbx_seq_one_letter_code
_entity_poly.pdbx_strand_id
1 'polypeptide(L)'
;MKTETQRTTEGKGFILNTFEDLEGPILDQIRKHIPNMYSIGPLHAHLRAHLESKGVHESSHRRSSSFWEEDHGCMAWLDSQPSDSVIYVSFGSKVLAHRAIGVFFTHSGWNSTMENQTTNSRFVSEVWRIGLDMKDTCDRDLIEKMVRDVMEVRRDEFLEGARCMATLARKAIAEGGSSYLNLNRLIEFLKSTVSRV
;
A
#
# COMPACT_ATOMS: atom_id res chain seq x y z
N MET A 1 31.01 -12.39 5.36
CA MET A 1 30.16 -11.34 4.76
C MET A 1 28.88 -11.30 5.59
N LYS A 2 28.60 -10.23 6.33
CA LYS A 2 27.35 -10.12 7.10
C LYS A 2 26.17 -9.99 6.11
N THR A 3 25.12 -10.79 6.28
CA THR A 3 23.87 -10.65 5.51
C THR A 3 23.27 -9.26 5.74
N GLU A 4 22.52 -8.74 4.77
CA GLU A 4 21.92 -7.40 4.80
C GLU A 4 21.09 -7.16 6.09
N THR A 5 20.43 -8.21 6.58
CA THR A 5 19.71 -8.26 7.88
C THR A 5 20.59 -7.97 9.11
N GLN A 6 21.87 -8.34 9.08
CA GLN A 6 22.81 -8.08 10.19
C GLN A 6 23.36 -6.65 10.18
N ARG A 7 23.23 -5.91 9.07
CA ARG A 7 23.58 -4.48 9.00
C ARG A 7 22.43 -3.59 9.46
N THR A 8 21.20 -4.08 9.48
CA THR A 8 20.01 -3.33 9.93
C THR A 8 20.10 -2.95 11.41
N THR A 9 20.80 -3.74 12.24
CA THR A 9 21.04 -3.44 13.66
C THR A 9 22.07 -2.33 13.90
N GLU A 10 22.80 -1.90 12.87
CA GLU A 10 23.78 -0.81 12.94
C GLU A 10 23.13 0.57 12.70
N GLY A 11 21.87 0.59 12.23
CA GLY A 11 21.09 1.82 12.03
C GLY A 11 20.61 2.43 13.34
N LYS A 12 20.55 3.77 13.42
CA LYS A 12 20.02 4.48 14.60
C LYS A 12 18.50 4.40 14.73
N GLY A 13 17.81 4.00 13.66
CA GLY A 13 16.38 3.74 13.62
C GLY A 13 15.99 3.01 12.33
N PHE A 14 14.83 2.33 12.38
CA PHE A 14 14.32 1.50 11.29
C PHE A 14 12.94 1.99 10.87
N ILE A 15 12.80 2.41 9.62
CA ILE A 15 11.55 2.95 9.07
C ILE A 15 10.86 1.87 8.26
N LEU A 16 9.60 1.59 8.58
CA LEU A 16 8.77 0.63 7.87
C LEU A 16 7.58 1.33 7.25
N ASN A 17 7.33 1.05 5.97
CA ASN A 17 6.12 1.49 5.28
C ASN A 17 4.98 0.50 5.55
N THR A 18 4.54 0.42 6.80
CA THR A 18 3.39 -0.40 7.25
C THR A 18 2.74 0.30 8.45
N PHE A 19 1.67 -0.24 9.00
CA PHE A 19 0.95 0.34 10.15
C PHE A 19 0.47 -0.73 11.13
N GLU A 20 0.22 -0.32 12.38
CA GLU A 20 -0.05 -1.23 13.50
C GLU A 20 -1.29 -2.11 13.28
N ASP A 21 -2.38 -1.57 12.74
CA ASP A 21 -3.59 -2.35 12.46
C ASP A 21 -3.39 -3.39 11.33
N LEU A 22 -2.33 -3.26 10.51
CA LEU A 22 -2.01 -4.22 9.43
C LEU A 22 -1.17 -5.39 9.93
N GLU A 23 -0.13 -5.10 10.72
CA GLU A 23 0.94 -6.07 11.03
C GLU A 23 1.39 -6.04 12.50
N GLY A 24 0.57 -5.51 13.41
CA GLY A 24 0.89 -5.33 14.84
C GLY A 24 1.64 -6.50 15.50
N PRO A 25 1.16 -7.75 15.39
CA PRO A 25 1.86 -8.91 15.97
C PRO A 25 3.27 -9.12 15.43
N ILE A 26 3.51 -8.83 14.15
CA ILE A 26 4.83 -8.94 13.49
C ILE A 26 5.71 -7.78 13.95
N LEU A 27 5.16 -6.56 13.97
CA LEU A 27 5.83 -5.37 14.46
C LEU A 27 6.28 -5.53 15.92
N ASP A 28 5.48 -6.16 16.76
CA ASP A 28 5.83 -6.46 18.14
C ASP A 28 7.05 -7.39 18.26
N GLN A 29 7.20 -8.37 17.37
CA GLN A 29 8.39 -9.23 17.35
C GLN A 29 9.63 -8.50 16.82
N ILE A 30 9.48 -7.65 15.81
CA ILE A 30 10.58 -6.83 15.28
C ILE A 30 11.05 -5.84 16.36
N ARG A 31 10.11 -5.19 17.07
CA ARG A 31 10.39 -4.19 18.10
C ARG A 31 11.22 -4.74 19.27
N LYS A 32 11.13 -6.04 19.57
CA LYS A 32 11.97 -6.70 20.58
C LYS A 32 13.46 -6.70 20.22
N HIS A 33 13.78 -6.70 18.92
CA HIS A 33 15.14 -6.71 18.40
C HIS A 33 15.60 -5.32 17.96
N ILE A 34 14.67 -4.48 17.49
CA ILE A 34 14.91 -3.14 16.97
C ILE A 34 13.93 -2.17 17.64
N PRO A 35 14.26 -1.63 18.83
CA PRO A 35 13.34 -0.78 19.59
C PRO A 35 13.07 0.57 18.92
N ASN A 36 14.05 1.11 18.17
CA ASN A 36 13.94 2.37 17.45
C ASN A 36 13.29 2.16 16.07
N MET A 37 12.09 1.60 16.04
CA MET A 37 11.34 1.31 14.81
C MET A 37 10.16 2.27 14.63
N TYR A 38 9.91 2.68 13.39
CA TYR A 38 8.86 3.64 13.02
C TYR A 38 8.02 3.07 11.86
N SER A 39 6.85 2.50 12.17
CA SER A 39 5.86 2.11 11.16
C SER A 39 5.05 3.35 10.75
N ILE A 40 5.35 3.89 9.56
CA ILE A 40 4.80 5.17 9.06
C ILE A 40 3.99 5.00 7.78
N GLY A 41 3.51 3.80 7.50
CA GLY A 41 2.72 3.51 6.31
C GLY A 41 1.24 3.90 6.44
N PRO A 42 0.49 3.88 5.33
CA PRO A 42 1.00 3.85 3.96
C PRO A 42 1.59 5.22 3.54
N LEU A 43 2.86 5.25 3.16
CA LEU A 43 3.62 6.47 2.81
C LEU A 43 2.95 7.29 1.69
N HIS A 44 2.40 6.62 0.68
CA HIS A 44 1.77 7.28 -0.46
C HIS A 44 0.49 8.07 -0.08
N ALA A 45 -0.13 7.76 1.07
CA ALA A 45 -1.37 8.39 1.50
C ALA A 45 -1.14 9.61 2.40
N HIS A 46 0.03 9.74 3.05
CA HIS A 46 0.33 10.86 3.96
C HIS A 46 0.24 12.22 3.28
N LEU A 47 0.82 12.36 2.08
CA LEU A 47 0.78 13.64 1.35
C LEU A 47 -0.65 14.04 1.00
N ARG A 48 -1.46 13.09 0.54
CA ARG A 48 -2.86 13.33 0.19
C ARG A 48 -3.67 13.74 1.41
N ALA A 49 -3.55 13.01 2.52
CA ALA A 49 -4.24 13.34 3.77
C ALA A 49 -3.84 14.73 4.31
N HIS A 50 -2.58 15.13 4.15
CA HIS A 50 -2.09 16.44 4.57
C HIS A 50 -2.55 17.60 3.68
N LEU A 51 -2.81 17.34 2.40
CA LEU A 51 -3.38 18.32 1.48
C LEU A 51 -4.88 18.51 1.72
N GLU A 52 -5.60 17.40 1.97
CA GLU A 52 -7.03 17.41 2.32
C GLU A 52 -7.29 18.15 3.65
N SER A 53 -6.43 17.97 4.66
CA SER A 53 -6.57 18.65 5.96
C SER A 53 -6.32 20.16 5.92
N LYS A 54 -5.58 20.65 4.92
CA LYS A 54 -5.28 22.08 4.72
C LYS A 54 -6.32 22.82 3.87
N GLY A 55 -7.40 22.14 3.45
CA GLY A 55 -8.45 22.76 2.64
C GLY A 55 -7.97 23.23 1.26
N VAL A 56 -6.84 22.69 0.77
CA VAL A 56 -6.34 22.98 -0.57
C VAL A 56 -7.18 22.17 -1.56
N HIS A 57 -8.24 22.79 -2.09
CA HIS A 57 -8.91 22.27 -3.28
C HIS A 57 -7.91 22.30 -4.44
N GLU A 58 -7.62 21.14 -5.03
CA GLU A 58 -6.68 20.99 -6.14
C GLU A 58 -7.08 21.89 -7.33
N SER A 59 -6.38 23.00 -7.49
CA SER A 59 -6.09 23.54 -8.83
C SER A 59 -4.95 22.73 -9.42
N SER A 60 -5.32 21.60 -10.02
CA SER A 60 -4.77 21.09 -11.28
C SER A 60 -3.26 21.27 -11.57
N HIS A 61 -2.33 21.05 -10.64
CA HIS A 61 -0.91 20.86 -11.00
C HIS A 61 -0.32 19.66 -10.26
N ARG A 62 -0.56 18.51 -10.89
CA ARG A 62 0.13 17.23 -10.70
C ARG A 62 1.64 17.44 -10.47
N ARG A 63 2.12 17.32 -9.23
CA ARG A 63 3.50 16.89 -8.99
C ARG A 63 3.52 15.36 -8.97
N SER A 64 3.30 14.79 -10.16
CA SER A 64 3.48 13.37 -10.44
C SER A 64 4.98 13.08 -10.34
N SER A 65 5.38 12.06 -9.58
CA SER A 65 6.77 11.56 -9.51
C SER A 65 7.21 10.82 -10.80
N SER A 66 6.53 11.08 -11.91
CA SER A 66 6.60 10.32 -13.14
C SER A 66 7.24 11.14 -14.24
N PHE A 67 8.28 10.61 -14.86
CA PHE A 67 9.05 11.24 -15.93
C PHE A 67 8.40 11.13 -17.32
N TRP A 68 7.13 10.70 -17.41
CA TRP A 68 6.44 10.40 -18.68
C TRP A 68 5.09 11.11 -18.75
N GLU A 69 4.75 11.62 -19.93
CA GLU A 69 3.41 12.16 -20.22
C GLU A 69 2.37 11.07 -19.99
N GLU A 70 1.30 11.43 -19.28
CA GLU A 70 0.22 10.51 -18.99
C GLU A 70 -0.76 10.50 -20.17
N ASP A 71 -0.99 9.33 -20.76
CA ASP A 71 -1.97 9.20 -21.84
C ASP A 71 -3.38 9.47 -21.30
N HIS A 72 -4.01 10.53 -21.82
CA HIS A 72 -5.36 10.94 -21.42
C HIS A 72 -6.46 10.16 -22.16
N GLY A 73 -6.13 9.40 -23.21
CA GLY A 73 -7.09 8.61 -23.98
C GLY A 73 -7.66 7.44 -23.16
N CYS A 74 -6.82 6.78 -22.36
CA CYS A 74 -7.27 5.68 -21.50
C CYS A 74 -8.18 6.16 -20.36
N MET A 75 -7.98 7.39 -19.88
CA MET A 75 -8.81 7.98 -18.82
C MET A 75 -10.22 8.29 -19.30
N ALA A 76 -10.37 8.87 -20.51
CA ALA A 76 -11.68 9.11 -21.10
C ALA A 76 -12.46 7.80 -21.34
N TRP A 77 -11.78 6.72 -21.73
CA TRP A 77 -12.40 5.41 -21.85
C TRP A 77 -12.83 4.87 -20.48
N LEU A 78 -11.97 4.94 -19.46
CA LEU A 78 -12.30 4.51 -18.09
C LEU A 78 -13.49 5.29 -17.51
N ASP A 79 -13.57 6.60 -17.79
CA ASP A 79 -14.67 7.45 -17.36
C ASP A 79 -16.03 7.05 -17.95
N SER A 80 -16.06 6.31 -19.06
CA SER A 80 -17.31 5.81 -19.66
C SER A 80 -17.77 4.46 -19.09
N GLN A 81 -16.96 3.81 -18.25
CA GLN A 81 -17.27 2.48 -17.73
C GLN A 81 -18.09 2.56 -16.43
N PRO A 82 -18.98 1.57 -16.16
CA PRO A 82 -19.63 1.43 -14.86
C PRO A 82 -18.62 1.27 -13.71
N SER A 83 -19.03 1.64 -12.49
CA SER A 83 -18.18 1.45 -11.30
C SER A 83 -17.86 -0.03 -11.08
N ASP A 84 -16.63 -0.32 -10.64
CA ASP A 84 -16.13 -1.65 -10.32
C ASP A 84 -16.29 -2.69 -11.46
N SER A 85 -16.27 -2.27 -12.73
CA SER A 85 -16.51 -3.13 -13.90
C SER A 85 -15.26 -3.50 -14.70
N VAL A 86 -14.16 -2.80 -14.46
CA VAL A 86 -12.91 -2.94 -15.21
C VAL A 86 -11.88 -3.72 -14.38
N ILE A 87 -11.24 -4.69 -15.01
CA ILE A 87 -10.05 -5.36 -14.46
C ILE A 87 -8.83 -4.56 -14.92
N TYR A 88 -8.10 -4.01 -13.96
CA TYR A 88 -6.84 -3.36 -14.25
C TYR A 88 -5.70 -4.38 -14.10
N VAL A 89 -4.87 -4.52 -15.13
CA VAL A 89 -3.74 -5.45 -15.15
C VAL A 89 -2.46 -4.63 -15.20
N SER A 90 -1.63 -4.72 -14.15
CA SER A 90 -0.31 -4.09 -14.15
C SER A 90 0.71 -4.89 -13.38
N PHE A 91 1.86 -5.08 -14.02
CA PHE A 91 3.04 -5.65 -13.40
C PHE A 91 3.95 -4.55 -12.78
N GLY A 92 3.43 -3.32 -12.64
CA GLY A 92 4.14 -2.14 -12.14
C GLY A 92 3.24 -1.10 -11.43
N SER A 93 3.73 0.13 -11.26
CA SER A 93 3.33 1.04 -10.16
C SER A 93 2.21 2.06 -10.44
N LYS A 94 1.28 1.86 -11.38
CA LYS A 94 0.31 2.93 -11.72
C LYS A 94 -1.14 2.47 -11.88
N VAL A 95 -2.03 3.41 -11.54
CA VAL A 95 -3.51 3.46 -11.67
C VAL A 95 -4.32 2.51 -10.77
N LEU A 96 -4.57 2.93 -9.52
CA LEU A 96 -5.50 2.26 -8.60
C LEU A 96 -6.66 3.14 -8.12
N ALA A 97 -6.75 4.40 -8.58
CA ALA A 97 -7.69 5.38 -8.02
C ALA A 97 -8.94 5.64 -8.87
N HIS A 98 -9.16 4.90 -9.97
CA HIS A 98 -10.30 5.15 -10.86
C HIS A 98 -11.53 4.32 -10.46
N ARG A 99 -12.71 4.94 -10.36
CA ARG A 99 -13.97 4.31 -9.91
C ARG A 99 -14.40 3.07 -10.70
N ALA A 100 -14.00 3.02 -11.97
CA ALA A 100 -14.33 1.91 -12.86
C ALA A 100 -13.55 0.63 -12.53
N ILE A 101 -12.41 0.73 -11.85
CA ILE A 101 -11.55 -0.42 -11.55
C ILE A 101 -12.17 -1.22 -10.41
N GLY A 102 -12.61 -2.44 -10.71
CA GLY A 102 -13.16 -3.38 -9.72
C GLY A 102 -12.13 -4.34 -9.15
N VAL A 103 -11.14 -4.74 -9.96
CA VAL A 103 -10.08 -5.70 -9.57
C VAL A 103 -8.74 -5.27 -10.11
N PHE A 104 -7.70 -5.51 -9.31
CA PHE A 104 -6.31 -5.31 -9.70
C PHE A 104 -5.56 -6.62 -9.82
N PHE A 105 -5.06 -6.92 -11.01
CA PHE A 105 -4.14 -8.02 -11.25
C PHE A 105 -2.70 -7.52 -11.18
N THR A 106 -1.93 -8.04 -10.22
CA THR A 106 -0.59 -7.55 -9.88
C THR A 106 0.33 -8.69 -9.46
N HIS A 107 1.64 -8.46 -9.57
CA HIS A 107 2.66 -9.36 -9.01
C HIS A 107 2.86 -9.18 -7.49
N SER A 108 2.06 -8.32 -6.83
CA SER A 108 2.16 -8.02 -5.39
C SER A 108 3.49 -7.39 -4.96
N GLY A 109 4.14 -6.64 -5.87
CA GLY A 109 5.33 -5.87 -5.55
C GLY A 109 5.03 -4.74 -4.57
N TRP A 110 5.63 -4.77 -3.39
CA TRP A 110 5.74 -3.58 -2.55
C TRP A 110 6.78 -2.64 -3.18
N ASN A 111 6.57 -1.32 -3.14
CA ASN A 111 7.57 -0.38 -3.66
C ASN A 111 8.92 -0.64 -2.98
N SER A 112 9.82 -1.24 -3.78
CA SER A 112 11.25 -1.46 -3.66
C SER A 112 11.82 -1.38 -2.25
N THR A 113 12.12 -2.54 -1.62
CA THR A 113 13.45 -2.87 -1.03
C THR A 113 13.43 -4.14 -0.16
N MET A 114 12.31 -4.70 0.31
CA MET A 114 12.45 -5.74 1.36
C MET A 114 11.53 -6.98 1.37
N GLU A 115 10.55 -7.14 0.48
CA GLU A 115 9.64 -8.30 0.60
C GLU A 115 9.43 -9.07 -0.71
N ASN A 116 9.47 -10.39 -0.58
CA ASN A 116 9.35 -11.37 -1.65
C ASN A 116 7.91 -11.42 -2.15
N GLN A 117 7.72 -11.39 -3.47
CA GLN A 117 6.41 -11.35 -4.14
C GLN A 117 5.47 -12.47 -3.64
N THR A 118 6.03 -13.66 -3.39
CA THR A 118 5.31 -14.83 -2.86
C THR A 118 4.80 -14.65 -1.42
N THR A 119 5.53 -13.89 -0.59
CA THR A 119 5.07 -13.61 0.77
C THR A 119 3.90 -12.64 0.71
N ASN A 120 4.00 -11.60 -0.12
CA ASN A 120 2.97 -10.57 -0.25
C ASN A 120 1.67 -11.14 -0.81
N SER A 121 1.73 -12.03 -1.81
CA SER A 121 0.53 -12.65 -2.37
C SER A 121 -0.21 -13.52 -1.34
N ARG A 122 0.53 -14.21 -0.46
CA ARG A 122 -0.04 -14.95 0.67
C ARG A 122 -0.68 -14.04 1.71
N PHE A 123 -0.08 -12.91 2.06
CA PHE A 123 -0.72 -11.96 2.98
C PHE A 123 -2.03 -11.42 2.40
N VAL A 124 -2.03 -11.02 1.13
CA VAL A 124 -3.22 -10.52 0.43
C VAL A 124 -4.37 -11.54 0.42
N SER A 125 -4.05 -12.81 0.17
CA SER A 125 -5.05 -13.88 0.04
C SER A 125 -5.49 -14.51 1.36
N GLU A 126 -4.53 -14.87 2.22
CA GLU A 126 -4.79 -15.68 3.42
C GLU A 126 -4.97 -14.83 4.68
N VAL A 127 -4.27 -13.70 4.80
CA VAL A 127 -4.27 -12.88 6.02
C VAL A 127 -5.26 -11.73 5.92
N TRP A 128 -5.11 -10.89 4.90
CA TRP A 128 -5.96 -9.72 4.67
C TRP A 128 -7.26 -10.08 3.96
N ARG A 129 -7.28 -11.20 3.22
CA ARG A 129 -8.43 -11.71 2.48
C ARG A 129 -9.04 -10.67 1.52
N ILE A 130 -8.18 -9.86 0.90
CA ILE A 130 -8.57 -8.80 -0.05
C ILE A 130 -8.24 -9.15 -1.50
N GLY A 131 -7.70 -10.34 -1.76
CA GLY A 131 -7.40 -10.81 -3.11
C GLY A 131 -7.23 -12.32 -3.19
N LEU A 132 -6.92 -12.82 -4.39
CA LEU A 132 -6.60 -14.23 -4.63
C LEU A 132 -5.15 -14.36 -5.06
N ASP A 133 -4.49 -15.41 -4.59
CA ASP A 133 -3.16 -15.80 -5.05
C ASP A 133 -3.28 -16.72 -6.26
N MET A 134 -2.71 -16.29 -7.40
CA MET A 134 -2.63 -17.12 -8.58
C MET A 134 -1.36 -17.97 -8.46
N LYS A 135 -1.54 -19.27 -8.22
CA LYS A 135 -0.42 -20.23 -8.25
C LYS A 135 0.26 -20.18 -9.62
N ASP A 136 1.52 -20.61 -9.73
CA ASP A 136 2.42 -20.52 -10.91
C ASP A 136 1.91 -21.18 -12.23
N THR A 137 0.62 -21.48 -12.33
CA THR A 137 -0.09 -21.98 -13.48
C THR A 137 -0.87 -20.87 -14.18
N CYS A 138 -0.44 -20.51 -15.39
CA CYS A 138 -1.16 -19.60 -16.28
C CYS A 138 -2.16 -20.38 -17.16
N ASP A 139 -3.13 -21.03 -16.49
CA ASP A 139 -4.22 -21.73 -17.17
C ASP A 139 -5.40 -20.79 -17.40
N ARG A 140 -5.94 -20.78 -18.62
CA ARG A 140 -7.01 -19.85 -19.01
C ARG A 140 -8.27 -20.09 -18.17
N ASP A 141 -8.65 -21.35 -17.98
CA ASP A 141 -9.87 -21.71 -17.26
C ASP A 141 -9.75 -21.35 -15.79
N LEU A 142 -8.55 -21.53 -15.21
CA LEU A 142 -8.24 -21.05 -13.86
C LEU A 142 -8.34 -19.52 -13.75
N ILE A 143 -7.74 -18.76 -14.68
CA ILE A 143 -7.79 -17.29 -14.66
C ILE A 143 -9.22 -16.80 -14.79
N GLU A 144 -9.99 -17.36 -15.72
CA GLU A 144 -11.41 -17.02 -15.91
C GLU A 144 -12.22 -17.28 -14.63
N LYS A 145 -11.99 -18.43 -13.99
CA LYS A 145 -12.64 -18.77 -12.73
C LYS A 145 -12.28 -17.78 -11.62
N MET A 146 -11.00 -17.44 -11.48
CA MET A 146 -10.53 -16.47 -10.47
C MET A 146 -11.13 -15.09 -10.70
N VAL A 147 -11.14 -14.62 -11.95
CA VAL A 147 -11.75 -13.33 -12.32
C VAL A 147 -13.23 -13.32 -11.98
N ARG A 148 -13.98 -14.35 -12.37
CA ARG A 148 -15.41 -14.48 -12.06
C ARG A 148 -15.65 -14.54 -10.56
N ASP A 149 -14.79 -15.25 -9.82
CA ASP A 149 -14.93 -15.37 -8.38
C ASP A 149 -14.76 -14.01 -7.68
N VAL A 150 -13.83 -13.16 -8.12
CA VAL A 150 -13.61 -11.82 -7.51
C VAL A 150 -14.62 -10.78 -8.03
N MET A 151 -14.94 -10.79 -9.32
CA MET A 151 -15.80 -9.77 -9.94
C MET A 151 -17.30 -10.03 -9.74
N GLU A 152 -17.71 -11.29 -9.54
CA GLU A 152 -19.12 -11.67 -9.52
C GLU A 152 -19.50 -12.47 -8.26
N VAL A 153 -18.83 -13.62 -8.02
CA VAL A 153 -19.31 -14.60 -7.03
C VAL A 153 -19.09 -14.15 -5.58
N ARG A 154 -17.89 -13.66 -5.28
CA ARG A 154 -17.45 -13.22 -3.94
C ARG A 154 -17.14 -11.72 -3.90
N ARG A 155 -17.70 -10.97 -4.86
CA ARG A 155 -17.46 -9.54 -5.05
C ARG A 155 -17.61 -8.75 -3.77
N ASP A 156 -18.73 -8.93 -3.07
CA ASP A 156 -19.03 -8.15 -1.87
C ASP A 156 -18.07 -8.48 -0.71
N GLU A 157 -17.60 -9.73 -0.59
CA GLU A 157 -16.58 -10.11 0.40
C GLU A 157 -15.26 -9.36 0.17
N PHE A 158 -14.77 -9.38 -1.06
CA PHE A 158 -13.52 -8.69 -1.41
C PHE A 158 -13.64 -7.18 -1.33
N LEU A 159 -14.77 -6.62 -1.78
CA LEU A 159 -15.03 -5.19 -1.73
C LEU A 159 -15.12 -4.69 -0.29
N GLU A 160 -15.80 -5.43 0.59
CA GLU A 160 -15.88 -5.08 2.01
C GLU A 160 -14.51 -5.21 2.69
N GLY A 161 -13.75 -6.28 2.42
CA GLY A 161 -12.38 -6.42 2.91
C GLY A 161 -11.47 -5.25 2.50
N ALA A 162 -11.52 -4.86 1.22
CA ALA A 162 -10.77 -3.71 0.71
C ALA A 162 -11.19 -2.39 1.37
N ARG A 163 -12.50 -2.18 1.61
CA ARG A 163 -13.02 -0.99 2.32
C ARG A 163 -12.61 -0.95 3.78
N CYS A 164 -12.68 -2.07 4.50
CA CYS A 164 -12.17 -2.18 5.86
C CYS A 164 -10.69 -1.81 5.90
N MET A 165 -9.88 -2.40 5.00
CA MET A 165 -8.45 -2.11 4.91
C MET A 165 -8.16 -0.63 4.63
N ALA A 166 -8.87 -0.03 3.67
CA ALA A 166 -8.75 1.39 3.36
C ALA A 166 -9.14 2.29 4.55
N THR A 167 -10.09 1.85 5.37
CA THR A 167 -10.51 2.57 6.58
C THR A 167 -9.45 2.49 7.68
N LEU A 168 -8.85 1.32 7.90
CA LEU A 168 -7.73 1.16 8.83
C LEU A 168 -6.52 2.01 8.41
N ALA A 169 -6.17 1.96 7.13
CA ALA A 169 -5.08 2.77 6.57
C ALA A 169 -5.32 4.29 6.77
N ARG A 170 -6.54 4.77 6.50
CA ARG A 170 -6.92 6.18 6.75
C ARG A 170 -6.86 6.55 8.23
N LYS A 171 -7.33 5.67 9.11
CA LYS A 171 -7.27 5.88 10.57
C LYS A 171 -5.82 5.94 11.07
N ALA A 172 -4.93 5.11 10.53
CA ALA A 172 -3.52 5.07 10.93
C ALA A 172 -2.77 6.38 10.62
N ILE A 173 -3.09 7.01 9.48
CA ILE A 173 -2.44 8.27 9.04
C ILE A 173 -3.15 9.54 9.54
N ALA A 174 -4.42 9.44 9.94
CA ALA A 174 -5.16 10.56 10.51
C ALA A 174 -4.51 11.05 11.82
N GLU A 175 -4.82 12.29 12.21
CA GLU A 175 -4.32 12.86 13.46
C GLU A 175 -4.65 11.95 14.66
N GLY A 176 -3.63 11.64 15.45
CA GLY A 176 -3.74 10.67 16.56
C GLY A 176 -3.62 9.20 16.17
N GLY A 177 -3.56 8.88 14.87
CA GLY A 177 -3.35 7.52 14.35
C GLY A 177 -1.94 6.99 14.61
N SER A 178 -1.77 5.66 14.53
CA SER A 178 -0.51 4.98 14.83
C SER A 178 0.66 5.47 13.96
N SER A 179 0.45 5.55 12.64
CA SER A 179 1.45 6.04 11.69
C SER A 179 1.71 7.53 11.85
N TYR A 180 0.68 8.32 12.14
CA TYR A 180 0.83 9.76 12.44
C TYR A 180 1.74 9.97 13.67
N LEU A 181 1.48 9.26 14.76
CA LEU A 181 2.28 9.32 15.99
C LEU A 181 3.72 8.84 15.74
N ASN A 182 3.91 7.77 14.96
CA ASN A 182 5.24 7.28 14.58
C ASN A 182 6.03 8.29 13.74
N LEU A 183 5.36 8.96 12.79
CA LEU A 183 5.99 9.98 11.98
C LEU A 183 6.44 11.17 12.85
N ASN A 184 5.61 11.62 13.79
CA ASN A 184 5.98 12.67 14.73
C ASN A 184 7.17 12.25 15.62
N ARG A 185 7.17 11.01 16.13
CA ARG A 185 8.31 10.47 16.89
C ARG A 185 9.60 10.45 16.07
N LEU A 186 9.52 10.08 14.78
CA LEU A 186 10.65 10.09 13.87
C LEU A 186 11.17 11.53 13.64
N ILE A 187 10.27 12.49 13.42
CA ILE A 187 10.64 13.90 13.23
C ILE A 187 11.38 14.45 14.46
N GLU A 188 10.87 14.18 15.66
CA GLU A 188 11.51 14.61 16.90
C GLU A 188 12.88 13.94 17.11
N PHE A 189 12.99 12.65 16.79
CA PHE A 189 14.28 11.95 16.78
C PHE A 189 15.29 12.61 15.82
N LEU A 190 14.88 12.93 14.59
CA LEU A 190 15.74 13.59 13.61
C LEU A 190 16.17 14.99 14.07
N LYS A 191 15.25 15.82 14.60
CA LYS A 191 15.58 17.14 15.16
C LYS A 191 16.62 17.03 16.28
N SER A 192 16.43 16.11 17.22
CA SER A 192 17.36 15.91 18.34
C SER A 192 18.76 15.46 17.89
N THR A 193 18.85 14.81 16.74
CA THR A 193 20.13 14.35 16.17
C THR A 193 20.88 15.50 15.48
N VAL A 194 20.16 16.40 14.80
CA VAL A 194 20.74 17.58 14.14
C VAL A 194 21.24 18.60 15.16
N SER A 195 20.56 18.79 16.29
CA SER A 195 21.01 19.70 17.35
C SER A 195 22.23 19.22 18.15
N ARG A 196 22.74 18.01 17.87
CA ARG A 196 23.91 17.41 18.53
C ARG A 196 25.18 17.42 17.68
N VAL A 197 25.11 17.98 16.48
CA VAL A 197 26.24 18.21 15.55
C VAL A 197 26.51 19.72 15.48
#